data_AF-A0A6J4G0U9-F1
#
_entry.id   AF-A0A6J4G0U9-F1
#
_cell.length_a   1.000
_cell.length_b   1.000
_cell.length_c   1.000
_cell.angle_alpha   90.00
_cell.angle_beta   90.00
_cell.angle_gamma   90.00
#
_symmetry.space_group_name_H-M   'P 1'
#
loop_
_entity.id
_entity.type
_entity.pdbx_description
1 polymer ?
#
loop_
_entity_poly.entity_id
_entity_poly.type
_entity_poly.pdbx_seq_one_letter_code
_entity_poly.pdbx_strand_id
1 'polypeptide(L)'
;MAAALEIGTSSRLTWLLETALRRVRAVPGGDCLVRAAVVGYHPPTETVWSAAFAGRACPYLDRLDLPLSDLPGLDLGTRSGRYRIIHDIAQVGDSRARHVQALLEAGIRSSLTAAVPGLHEVGGFLFLNAEQPGAFTPDLQAAIRPRLDETLTLVRRELNRPITK
;
A
#
# COMPACT_ATOMS: atom_id res chain seq x y z
N MET A 1 18.85 -19.60 3.09
CA MET A 1 18.95 -18.87 1.80
C MET A 1 17.70 -18.05 1.46
N ALA A 2 16.47 -18.53 1.73
CA ALA A 2 15.23 -17.76 1.50
C ALA A 2 15.19 -16.39 2.20
N ALA A 3 15.59 -16.32 3.48
CA ALA A 3 15.58 -15.08 4.25
C ALA A 3 16.45 -13.95 3.65
N ALA A 4 17.61 -14.27 3.06
CA ALA A 4 18.50 -13.25 2.47
C ALA A 4 17.92 -12.64 1.18
N LEU A 5 17.15 -13.42 0.42
CA LEU A 5 16.46 -12.98 -0.80
C LEU A 5 15.22 -12.14 -0.46
N GLU A 6 14.48 -12.50 0.59
CA GLU A 6 13.40 -11.68 1.13
C GLU A 6 13.92 -10.35 1.66
N ILE A 7 15.07 -10.36 2.37
CA ILE A 7 15.74 -9.13 2.83
C ILE A 7 16.15 -8.24 1.64
N GLY A 8 16.69 -8.81 0.55
CA GLY A 8 17.11 -8.05 -0.63
C GLY A 8 15.97 -7.39 -1.42
N THR A 9 14.85 -8.12 -1.61
CA THR A 9 13.64 -7.59 -2.26
C THR A 9 12.95 -6.55 -1.38
N SER A 10 12.83 -6.82 -0.07
CA SER A 10 12.30 -5.88 0.91
C SER A 10 13.12 -4.58 0.96
N SER A 11 14.45 -4.66 0.89
CA SER A 11 15.33 -3.48 0.85
C SER A 11 15.10 -2.60 -0.39
N ARG A 12 14.92 -3.21 -1.58
CA ARG A 12 14.65 -2.44 -2.82
C ARG A 12 13.26 -1.83 -2.82
N LEU A 13 12.24 -2.59 -2.43
CA LEU A 13 10.89 -2.08 -2.32
C LEU A 13 10.82 -0.93 -1.31
N THR A 14 11.50 -1.05 -0.17
CA THR A 14 11.60 0.04 0.82
C THR A 14 12.20 1.30 0.20
N TRP A 15 13.33 1.20 -0.50
CA TRP A 15 13.95 2.34 -1.19
C TRP A 15 13.05 2.96 -2.26
N LEU A 16 12.34 2.13 -3.04
CA LEU A 16 11.36 2.59 -4.02
C LEU A 16 10.23 3.37 -3.35
N LEU A 17 9.69 2.86 -2.23
CA LEU A 17 8.62 3.51 -1.48
C LEU A 17 9.07 4.79 -0.80
N GLU A 18 10.30 4.85 -0.29
CA GLU A 18 10.86 6.10 0.23
C GLU A 18 10.96 7.16 -0.86
N THR A 19 11.44 6.78 -2.04
CA THR A 19 11.57 7.69 -3.18
C THR A 19 10.20 8.14 -3.68
N ALA A 20 9.25 7.22 -3.80
CA ALA A 20 7.87 7.53 -4.15
C ALA A 20 7.24 8.49 -3.13
N LEU A 21 7.36 8.18 -1.84
CA LEU A 21 6.81 9.01 -0.75
C LEU A 21 7.39 10.43 -0.76
N ARG A 22 8.71 10.58 -0.97
CA ARG A 22 9.33 11.90 -1.14
C ARG A 22 8.77 12.66 -2.34
N ARG A 23 8.60 11.98 -3.48
CA ARG A 23 8.10 12.62 -4.72
C ARG A 23 6.64 13.02 -4.65
N VAL A 24 5.78 12.24 -3.97
CA VAL A 24 4.37 12.62 -3.75
C VAL A 24 4.24 13.71 -2.70
N ARG A 25 5.09 13.75 -1.66
CA ARG A 25 5.10 14.87 -0.70
C ARG A 25 5.48 16.21 -1.30
N ALA A 26 6.24 16.20 -2.39
CA ALA A 26 6.68 17.41 -3.07
C ALA A 26 5.61 18.04 -3.98
N VAL A 27 4.43 17.42 -4.15
CA VAL A 27 3.32 18.04 -4.91
C VAL A 27 2.44 18.89 -3.99
N PRO A 28 1.73 19.91 -4.50
CA PRO A 28 0.79 20.69 -3.70
C PRO A 28 -0.24 19.81 -2.98
N GLY A 29 -0.36 19.97 -1.66
CA GLY A 29 -1.25 19.18 -0.79
C GLY A 29 -0.73 17.77 -0.44
N GLY A 30 0.46 17.39 -0.93
CA GLY A 30 1.04 16.06 -0.70
C GLY A 30 1.80 15.90 0.62
N ASP A 31 2.11 17.00 1.30
CA ASP A 31 2.88 17.05 2.55
C ASP A 31 2.23 16.26 3.69
N CYS A 32 0.89 16.16 3.69
CA CYS A 32 0.13 15.38 4.67
C CYS A 32 0.26 13.84 4.51
N LEU A 33 0.87 13.34 3.43
CA LEU A 33 1.08 11.90 3.23
C LEU A 33 2.18 11.42 4.17
N VAL A 34 1.86 10.52 5.07
CA VAL A 34 2.79 10.07 6.14
C VAL A 34 3.45 8.73 5.86
N ARG A 35 2.85 7.90 5.00
CA ARG A 35 3.29 6.52 4.80
C ARG A 35 2.95 6.01 3.40
N ALA A 36 3.88 5.25 2.82
CA ALA A 36 3.66 4.41 1.64
C ALA A 36 3.91 2.95 2.03
N ALA A 37 3.09 2.01 1.58
CA ALA A 37 3.26 0.58 1.89
C ALA A 37 2.88 -0.29 0.69
N VAL A 38 3.52 -1.46 0.61
CA VAL A 38 3.17 -2.50 -0.36
C VAL A 38 2.92 -3.79 0.40
N VAL A 39 1.80 -4.42 0.11
CA VAL A 39 1.50 -5.79 0.53
C VAL A 39 1.48 -6.69 -0.69
N GLY A 40 2.06 -7.88 -0.57
CA GLY A 40 1.93 -8.92 -1.57
C GLY A 40 0.60 -9.64 -1.43
N TYR A 41 0.13 -10.23 -2.53
CA TYR A 41 -1.03 -11.11 -2.54
C TYR A 41 -0.70 -12.40 -3.27
N HIS A 42 -1.04 -13.53 -2.66
CA HIS A 42 -0.87 -14.86 -3.24
C HIS A 42 -2.26 -15.45 -3.51
N PRO A 43 -2.75 -15.37 -4.75
CA PRO A 43 -4.10 -15.77 -5.09
C PRO A 43 -4.46 -17.22 -4.78
N PRO A 44 -3.58 -18.24 -5.02
CA PRO A 44 -3.94 -19.63 -4.75
C PRO A 44 -4.26 -19.93 -3.28
N THR A 45 -3.67 -19.18 -2.33
CA THR A 45 -3.92 -19.36 -0.89
C THR A 45 -4.68 -18.18 -0.28
N GLU A 46 -5.11 -17.23 -1.11
CA GLU A 46 -5.72 -15.96 -0.72
C GLU A 46 -4.98 -15.25 0.42
N THR A 47 -3.64 -15.33 0.45
CA THR A 47 -2.83 -14.80 1.54
C THR A 47 -2.27 -13.43 1.19
N VAL A 48 -2.30 -12.51 2.15
CA VAL A 48 -1.69 -11.18 2.04
C VAL A 48 -0.57 -11.03 3.07
N TRP A 49 0.56 -10.47 2.64
CA TRP A 49 1.70 -10.23 3.52
C TRP A 49 2.31 -8.86 3.31
N SER A 50 2.89 -8.30 4.37
CA SER A 50 3.63 -7.03 4.28
C SER A 50 4.94 -7.24 3.52
N ALA A 51 5.09 -6.58 2.37
CA ALA A 51 6.29 -6.69 1.55
C ALA A 51 7.32 -5.61 1.91
N ALA A 52 6.85 -4.37 2.04
CA ALA A 52 7.68 -3.22 2.44
C ALA A 52 6.81 -2.02 2.83
N PHE A 53 7.40 -1.07 3.56
CA PHE A 53 6.81 0.24 3.80
C PHE A 53 7.88 1.33 3.90
N ALA A 54 7.45 2.58 3.79
CA ALA A 54 8.27 3.77 4.03
C ALA A 54 7.46 4.84 4.76
N GLY A 55 8.17 5.68 5.53
CA GLY A 55 7.55 6.73 6.34
C GLY A 55 7.10 6.23 7.70
N ARG A 56 5.89 6.62 8.13
CA ARG A 56 5.37 6.29 9.46
C ARG A 56 5.21 4.78 9.63
N ALA A 57 5.76 4.22 10.70
CA ALA A 57 5.59 2.82 11.07
C ALA A 57 4.16 2.52 11.53
N CYS A 58 3.71 1.29 11.31
CA CYS A 58 2.45 0.75 11.78
C CYS A 58 2.69 -0.72 12.15
N PRO A 59 3.16 -1.01 13.38
CA PRO A 59 3.79 -2.30 13.72
C PRO A 59 2.96 -3.55 13.40
N TYR A 60 1.64 -3.48 13.55
CA TYR A 60 0.74 -4.58 13.18
C TYR A 60 0.73 -4.83 11.67
N LEU A 61 0.65 -3.78 10.84
CA LEU A 61 0.62 -3.90 9.38
C LEU A 61 2.01 -4.13 8.77
N ASP A 62 3.07 -3.70 9.44
CA ASP A 62 4.46 -3.90 9.01
C ASP A 62 4.91 -5.36 9.08
N ARG A 63 4.14 -6.20 9.79
CA ARG A 63 4.38 -7.65 9.98
C ARG A 63 3.16 -8.48 9.63
N LEU A 64 2.25 -7.91 8.85
CA LEU A 64 1.03 -8.55 8.41
C LEU A 64 1.35 -9.84 7.63
N ASP A 65 0.72 -10.93 8.00
CA ASP A 65 0.65 -12.18 7.24
C ASP A 65 -0.65 -12.90 7.64
N LEU A 66 -1.68 -12.79 6.79
CA LEU A 66 -3.03 -13.28 7.09
C LEU A 66 -3.88 -13.48 5.83
N PRO A 67 -5.02 -14.18 5.92
CA PRO A 67 -5.94 -14.35 4.80
C PRO A 67 -6.56 -13.02 4.34
N LEU A 68 -6.86 -12.90 3.04
CA LEU A 68 -7.53 -11.74 2.46
C LEU A 68 -8.92 -11.49 3.09
N SER A 69 -9.60 -12.55 3.54
CA SER A 69 -10.90 -12.47 4.23
C SER A 69 -10.87 -11.59 5.49
N ASP A 70 -9.71 -11.46 6.13
CA ASP A 70 -9.52 -10.67 7.34
C ASP A 70 -9.30 -9.17 7.02
N LEU A 71 -9.18 -8.83 5.73
CA LEU A 71 -9.09 -7.48 5.18
C LEU A 71 -10.24 -7.24 4.17
N PRO A 72 -11.51 -7.27 4.60
CA PRO A 72 -12.66 -7.15 3.69
C PRO A 72 -12.70 -5.83 2.91
N GLY A 73 -11.94 -4.81 3.34
CA GLY A 73 -11.77 -3.56 2.60
C GLY A 73 -10.86 -3.68 1.36
N LEU A 74 -10.07 -4.74 1.22
CA LEU A 74 -9.27 -4.99 0.01
C LEU A 74 -10.12 -5.71 -1.03
N ASP A 75 -11.14 -5.01 -1.53
CA ASP A 75 -11.91 -5.48 -2.67
C ASP A 75 -10.99 -5.65 -3.90
N LEU A 76 -10.94 -6.87 -4.41
CA LEU A 76 -10.23 -7.25 -5.64
C LEU A 76 -10.78 -6.54 -6.89
N GLY A 77 -11.89 -5.81 -6.78
CA GLY A 77 -12.53 -4.98 -7.82
C GLY A 77 -11.72 -3.77 -8.33
N THR A 78 -10.57 -3.46 -7.73
CA THR A 78 -9.59 -2.47 -8.23
C THR A 78 -8.97 -2.83 -9.59
N ARG A 79 -9.33 -4.00 -10.17
CA ARG A 79 -9.00 -4.44 -11.55
C ARG A 79 -9.34 -3.41 -12.64
N SER A 80 -10.19 -2.42 -12.38
CA SER A 80 -10.56 -1.35 -13.33
C SER A 80 -9.55 -0.21 -13.44
N GLY A 81 -8.40 -0.28 -12.74
CA GLY A 81 -7.40 0.80 -12.72
C GLY A 81 -7.83 2.01 -11.87
N ARG A 82 -8.91 1.86 -11.09
CA ARG A 82 -9.39 2.89 -10.15
C ARG A 82 -8.80 2.66 -8.76
N TYR A 83 -8.38 3.76 -8.14
CA TYR A 83 -7.97 3.76 -6.73
C TYR A 83 -9.19 3.57 -5.84
N ARG A 84 -9.02 2.83 -4.74
CA ARG A 84 -9.96 2.85 -3.61
C ARG A 84 -9.51 3.93 -2.64
N ILE A 85 -10.42 4.79 -2.20
CA ILE A 85 -10.12 5.86 -1.25
C ILE A 85 -11.00 5.69 -0.03
N ILE A 86 -10.37 5.65 1.14
CA ILE A 86 -11.02 5.83 2.44
C ILE A 86 -10.74 7.27 2.87
N HIS A 87 -11.79 8.10 2.87
CA HIS A 87 -11.67 9.50 3.26
C HIS A 87 -11.47 9.69 4.76
N ASP A 88 -12.07 8.87 5.61
CA ASP A 88 -11.73 8.84 7.03
C ASP A 88 -11.79 7.40 7.56
N ILE A 89 -10.65 6.90 8.03
CA ILE A 89 -10.51 5.56 8.60
C ILE A 89 -11.38 5.40 9.85
N ALA A 90 -11.57 6.49 10.62
CA ALA A 90 -12.43 6.46 11.80
C ALA A 90 -13.92 6.22 11.47
N GLN A 91 -14.33 6.44 10.22
CA GLN A 91 -15.70 6.24 9.75
C GLN A 91 -15.91 4.90 9.05
N VAL A 92 -14.87 4.06 8.95
CA VAL A 92 -15.01 2.72 8.36
C VAL A 92 -15.82 1.85 9.33
N GLY A 93 -16.89 1.23 8.81
CA GLY A 93 -17.96 0.60 9.60
C GLY A 93 -17.56 -0.55 10.52
N ASP A 94 -16.36 -1.10 10.37
CA ASP A 94 -15.80 -2.06 11.32
C ASP A 94 -14.57 -1.48 12.04
N SER A 95 -14.82 -0.53 12.93
CA SER A 95 -13.80 0.05 13.83
C SER A 95 -13.18 -0.97 14.80
N ARG A 96 -13.71 -2.21 14.84
CA ARG A 96 -13.15 -3.33 15.61
C ARG A 96 -12.17 -4.18 14.81
N ALA A 97 -12.11 -4.03 13.49
CA ALA A 97 -11.14 -4.74 12.69
C ALA A 97 -9.72 -4.29 13.08
N ARG A 98 -8.86 -5.26 13.41
CA ARG A 98 -7.52 -5.01 13.96
C ARG A 98 -6.64 -4.12 13.07
N HIS A 99 -6.80 -4.23 11.76
CA HIS A 99 -6.08 -3.38 10.79
C HIS A 99 -6.53 -1.92 10.84
N VAL A 100 -7.81 -1.65 11.08
CA VAL A 100 -8.36 -0.29 11.24
C VAL A 100 -7.82 0.34 12.52
N GLN A 101 -7.83 -0.40 13.63
CA GLN A 101 -7.27 0.06 14.91
C GLN A 101 -5.79 0.40 14.79
N ALA A 102 -5.00 -0.48 14.16
CA ALA A 102 -3.57 -0.24 13.96
C ALA A 102 -3.28 1.02 13.14
N LEU A 103 -4.10 1.34 12.13
CA LEU A 103 -3.97 2.58 11.36
C LEU A 103 -4.28 3.80 12.23
N LEU A 104 -5.36 3.76 13.02
CA LEU A 104 -5.76 4.85 13.91
C LEU A 104 -4.73 5.09 15.03
N GLU A 105 -4.19 4.03 15.64
CA GLU A 105 -3.12 4.09 16.63
C GLU A 105 -1.82 4.69 16.06
N ALA A 106 -1.53 4.41 14.78
CA ALA A 106 -0.46 5.06 14.05
C ALA A 106 -0.79 6.51 13.62
N GLY A 107 -1.95 7.06 14.02
CA GLY A 107 -2.39 8.41 13.65
C GLY A 107 -2.65 8.59 12.16
N ILE A 108 -2.96 7.50 11.44
CA ILE A 108 -3.36 7.54 10.03
C ILE A 108 -4.88 7.72 9.98
N ARG A 109 -5.33 8.65 9.15
CA ARG A 109 -6.75 9.04 9.06
C ARG A 109 -7.36 8.85 7.70
N SER A 110 -6.59 8.77 6.62
CA SER A 110 -7.13 8.44 5.31
C SER A 110 -6.15 7.58 4.53
N SER A 111 -6.68 6.83 3.55
CA SER A 111 -5.88 5.90 2.75
C SER A 111 -6.35 5.87 1.30
N LEU A 112 -5.39 5.88 0.38
CA LEU A 112 -5.56 5.55 -1.02
C LEU A 112 -4.91 4.21 -1.29
N THR A 113 -5.67 3.28 -1.86
CA THR A 113 -5.23 1.93 -2.22
C THR A 113 -5.29 1.75 -3.72
N ALA A 114 -4.22 1.21 -4.31
CA ALA A 114 -4.15 0.83 -5.70
C ALA A 114 -3.73 -0.64 -5.82
N ALA A 115 -4.41 -1.42 -6.65
CA ALA A 115 -3.94 -2.78 -6.96
C ALA A 115 -2.65 -2.71 -7.77
N VAL A 116 -1.72 -3.57 -7.43
CA VAL A 116 -0.54 -3.86 -8.23
C VAL A 116 -0.89 -5.04 -9.14
N PRO A 117 -0.88 -4.86 -10.48
CA PRO A 117 -1.13 -5.96 -11.40
C PRO A 117 -0.07 -7.06 -11.23
N GLY A 118 -0.49 -8.30 -11.14
CA GLY A 118 0.32 -9.52 -11.23
C GLY A 118 0.35 -10.07 -12.66
N LEU A 119 0.93 -11.26 -12.84
CA LEU A 119 1.06 -11.90 -14.17
C LEU A 119 -0.29 -12.25 -14.81
N HIS A 120 -1.25 -12.73 -14.01
CA HIS A 120 -2.57 -13.17 -14.49
C HIS A 120 -3.75 -12.53 -13.71
N GLU A 121 -3.47 -11.83 -12.61
CA GLU A 121 -4.46 -11.22 -11.73
C GLU A 121 -3.83 -10.14 -10.84
N VAL A 122 -4.32 -9.88 -9.63
CA VAL A 122 -3.71 -8.95 -8.67
C VAL A 122 -2.48 -9.61 -8.03
N GLY A 123 -1.33 -8.94 -8.02
CA GLY A 123 -0.10 -9.42 -7.36
C GLY A 123 0.15 -8.81 -5.99
N GLY A 124 -0.62 -7.78 -5.63
CA GLY A 124 -0.51 -7.08 -4.36
C GLY A 124 -1.24 -5.75 -4.37
N PHE A 125 -1.02 -4.94 -3.34
CA PHE A 125 -1.63 -3.62 -3.21
C PHE A 125 -0.61 -2.60 -2.73
N LEU A 126 -0.70 -1.39 -3.26
CA LEU A 126 0.06 -0.22 -2.83
C LEU A 126 -0.87 0.73 -2.07
N PHE A 127 -0.39 1.21 -0.93
CA PHE A 127 -1.10 2.17 -0.08
C PHE A 127 -0.33 3.47 0.00
N LEU A 128 -1.05 4.57 -0.13
CA LEU A 128 -0.63 5.89 0.34
C LEU A 128 -1.55 6.29 1.50
N ASN A 129 -0.96 6.73 2.60
CA ASN A 129 -1.67 7.00 3.84
C ASN A 129 -1.37 8.42 4.30
N ALA A 130 -2.39 9.13 4.78
CA ALA A 130 -2.27 10.48 5.29
C ALA A 130 -2.80 10.58 6.72
N GLU A 131 -2.26 11.54 7.48
CA GLU A 131 -2.66 11.79 8.87
C GLU A 131 -3.93 12.62 9.01
N GLN A 132 -4.42 13.18 7.92
CA GLN A 132 -5.64 13.99 7.87
C GLN A 132 -6.78 13.21 7.21
N PRO A 133 -8.02 13.37 7.69
CA PRO A 133 -9.19 12.93 6.95
C PRO A 133 -9.33 13.74 5.66
N GLY A 134 -9.89 13.13 4.62
CA GLY A 134 -10.20 13.80 3.35
C GLY A 134 -8.98 14.19 2.51
N ALA A 135 -7.76 13.75 2.85
CA ALA A 135 -6.53 14.19 2.20
C ALA A 135 -6.52 13.98 0.68
N PHE A 136 -7.06 12.85 0.20
CA PHE A 136 -7.09 12.50 -1.22
C PHE A 136 -8.22 13.23 -1.96
N THR A 137 -8.13 14.56 -2.06
CA THR A 137 -9.02 15.39 -2.89
C THR A 137 -8.81 15.10 -4.38
N PRO A 138 -9.77 15.42 -5.27
CA PRO A 138 -9.60 15.26 -6.71
C PRO A 138 -8.32 15.92 -7.26
N ASP A 139 -7.97 17.10 -6.76
CA ASP A 139 -6.77 17.84 -7.17
C ASP A 139 -5.49 17.11 -6.75
N LEU A 140 -5.43 16.64 -5.49
CA LEU A 140 -4.27 15.87 -5.03
C LEU A 140 -4.14 14.56 -5.80
N GLN A 141 -5.25 13.85 -6.03
CA GLN A 141 -5.27 12.63 -6.84
C GLN A 141 -4.73 12.89 -8.25
N ALA A 142 -5.14 13.97 -8.91
CA ALA A 142 -4.63 14.35 -10.22
C ALA A 142 -3.13 14.67 -10.19
N ALA A 143 -2.65 15.37 -9.15
CA ALA A 143 -1.25 15.76 -9.00
C ALA A 143 -0.30 14.57 -8.72
N ILE A 144 -0.74 13.58 -7.92
CA ILE A 144 0.07 12.41 -7.57
C ILE A 144 0.01 11.30 -8.62
N ARG A 145 -1.06 11.22 -9.44
CA ARG A 145 -1.30 10.13 -10.40
C ARG A 145 -0.07 9.76 -11.25
N PRO A 146 0.64 10.70 -11.92
CA PRO A 146 1.79 10.31 -12.75
C PRO A 146 2.90 9.60 -11.96
N ARG A 147 3.13 10.02 -10.71
CA ARG A 147 4.16 9.44 -9.82
C ARG A 147 3.69 8.10 -9.26
N LEU A 148 2.39 7.98 -8.98
CA LEU A 148 1.76 6.76 -8.51
C LEU A 148 1.81 5.67 -9.59
N ASP A 149 1.51 6.00 -10.85
CA ASP A 149 1.54 5.05 -11.96
C ASP A 149 2.97 4.56 -12.26
N GLU A 150 3.97 5.46 -12.19
CA GLU A 150 5.40 5.11 -12.25
C GLU A 150 5.76 4.14 -11.12
N THR A 151 5.34 4.47 -9.88
CA THR A 151 5.61 3.64 -8.70
C THR A 151 4.97 2.25 -8.82
N LEU A 152 3.71 2.17 -9.26
CA LEU A 152 3.02 0.90 -9.48
C LEU A 152 3.73 0.02 -10.51
N THR A 153 4.26 0.63 -11.57
CA THR A 153 5.05 -0.08 -12.59
C THR A 153 6.33 -0.69 -12.01
N LEU A 154 7.04 0.09 -11.18
CA LEU A 154 8.28 -0.37 -10.53
C LEU A 154 8.01 -1.42 -9.46
N VAL A 155 7.00 -1.22 -8.61
CA VAL A 155 6.58 -2.20 -7.59
C VAL A 155 6.15 -3.50 -8.25
N ARG A 156 5.33 -3.44 -9.32
CA ARG A 156 4.97 -4.62 -10.10
C ARG A 156 6.20 -5.38 -10.58
N ARG A 157 7.20 -4.67 -11.11
CA ARG A 157 8.42 -5.30 -11.61
C ARG A 157 9.16 -6.03 -10.50
N GLU A 158 9.28 -5.42 -9.33
CA GLU A 158 9.97 -6.04 -8.19
C GLU A 158 9.18 -7.20 -7.58
N LEU A 159 7.85 -7.11 -7.45
CA LEU A 159 7.02 -8.21 -6.96
C LEU A 159 7.03 -9.43 -7.90
N ASN A 160 7.13 -9.22 -9.21
CA ASN A 160 7.16 -10.30 -10.20
C ASN A 160 8.58 -10.75 -10.59
N ARG A 161 9.63 -10.25 -9.92
CA ARG A 161 10.99 -10.73 -10.23
C ARG A 161 11.07 -12.22 -9.92
N PRO A 162 11.50 -13.06 -10.88
CA PRO A 162 11.77 -14.45 -10.58
C PRO A 162 12.84 -14.52 -9.50
N ILE A 163 12.62 -15.38 -8.51
CA ILE A 163 13.62 -15.70 -7.51
C ILE A 163 14.74 -16.46 -8.23
N THR A 164 15.76 -15.74 -8.69
CA THR A 164 16.94 -16.37 -9.29
C THR A 164 17.65 -17.17 -8.21
N LYS A 165 17.69 -18.50 -8.39
CA LYS A 165 18.41 -19.43 -7.52
C LYS A 165 19.92 -19.26 -7.67
#